data_AF-A0A2R4T0W5-F1
#
_entry.id   AF-A0A2R4T0W5-F1
#
_cell.length_a   1.000
_cell.length_b   1.000
_cell.length_c   1.000
_cell.angle_alpha   90.00
_cell.angle_beta   90.00
_cell.angle_gamma   90.00
#
_symmetry.space_group_name_H-M   'P 1'
#
loop_
_entity.id
_entity.type
_entity.pdbx_description
1 polymer ?
#
loop_
_entity_poly.entity_id
_entity_poly.type
_entity_poly.pdbx_seq_one_letter_code
_entity_poly.pdbx_strand_id
1 'polypeptide(L)'
;MASWNADFFPLPGGAIFDHQKQQLTAVSRFPGQLDVFVIGFDNRVWTTFWNENTGWNADFFPLPGGAVFDHEKQQLAAVSRFPGQLDVFVIGFDNRVWTTFWNENTGWNADFFPLPGGAVFDHEKQQLAAVSRFPGQLDVFVIGFDNRVWTTFWNENTGWNADFFPLPGGAVFDHQKQQLAAVSRFPGQLDVFVIGFDNRVWTTFWNENTGWNADFFPLPGGAVFDHQKQQLAAVSRFPGQLDVFVIGFDNRVWTTFWNENTGWNADFFPLPGGAVFDHQKQQLAAVSRFPGQLDVFVIGFDNRVWTTFWNENTGWNADFFPLPGGAVFDHQKQQLAAVSRFPGQLDVFVIGFDNRVWTTFWNENTGWNADFFPLPGGAVFDHQKQQLAAVSRFPGQLDVFVIGFDNRVWTTFWNENTGWNADFFPLPGGAVFDHQKQQLAAVSRFPGQLDVFVIGLDNRVWTTFWNESLEPMPRLSITLRAITVSGEGRFIEVSGLGFTPGKNVKLGYDVFSGGGPTTHQLGEDSFTSDSEGRFAHRIRVNLTEISGAQVQATDEASNVAVTASL
;
A
#
# COMPACT_ATOMS: atom_id res chain seq x y z
N MET A 1 -26.71 7.61 -5.49
CA MET A 1 -26.47 7.33 -6.93
C MET A 1 -24.97 7.27 -7.12
N ALA A 2 -24.47 6.23 -7.79
CA ALA A 2 -23.04 6.05 -8.03
C ALA A 2 -22.66 6.75 -9.34
N SER A 3 -21.76 7.72 -9.26
CA SER A 3 -21.28 8.44 -10.45
C SER A 3 -19.93 9.09 -10.19
N TRP A 4 -19.18 9.28 -11.28
CA TRP A 4 -18.07 10.24 -11.30
C TRP A 4 -18.61 11.64 -11.05
N ASN A 5 -17.79 12.48 -10.41
CA ASN A 5 -18.07 13.90 -10.38
C ASN A 5 -18.19 14.44 -11.82
N ALA A 6 -19.13 15.37 -12.02
CA ALA A 6 -19.46 15.90 -13.35
C ALA A 6 -18.29 16.65 -14.01
N ASP A 7 -17.32 17.08 -13.21
CA ASP A 7 -16.12 17.75 -13.66
C ASP A 7 -14.87 17.07 -13.10
N PHE A 8 -13.83 16.98 -13.91
CA PHE A 8 -12.44 17.00 -13.45
C PHE A 8 -12.13 18.46 -13.15
N PHE A 9 -11.84 18.78 -11.91
CA PHE A 9 -11.70 20.16 -11.47
C PHE A 9 -10.31 20.40 -10.88
N PRO A 10 -9.76 21.62 -11.03
CA PRO A 10 -8.55 21.97 -10.30
C PRO A 10 -8.92 21.97 -8.83
N LEU A 11 -8.09 21.33 -8.02
CA LEU A 11 -8.23 21.42 -6.57
C LEU A 11 -8.26 22.90 -6.15
N PRO A 12 -9.07 23.26 -5.14
CA PRO A 12 -9.31 24.65 -4.78
C PRO A 12 -8.01 25.45 -4.56
N GLY A 13 -8.07 26.72 -4.96
CA GLY A 13 -6.96 27.66 -4.83
C GLY A 13 -6.17 27.93 -6.10
N GLY A 14 -5.12 28.74 -5.96
CA GLY A 14 -4.29 29.25 -7.06
C GLY A 14 -2.90 28.65 -7.19
N ALA A 15 -2.56 27.65 -6.37
CA ALA A 15 -1.21 27.06 -6.33
C ALA A 15 -0.89 26.27 -7.61
N ILE A 16 0.38 26.31 -8.02
CA ILE A 16 0.90 25.66 -9.23
C ILE A 16 2.21 24.91 -8.95
N PHE A 17 2.41 23.80 -9.66
CA PHE A 17 3.41 22.75 -9.42
C PHE A 17 3.99 22.23 -10.75
N ASP A 18 5.24 21.76 -10.74
CA ASP A 18 5.93 21.35 -11.97
C ASP A 18 5.41 20.02 -12.54
N HIS A 19 4.52 20.07 -13.54
CA HIS A 19 4.04 18.88 -14.24
C HIS A 19 5.12 18.12 -15.02
N GLN A 20 6.31 18.67 -15.24
CA GLN A 20 7.38 18.00 -15.97
C GLN A 20 8.30 17.19 -15.05
N LYS A 21 8.32 17.51 -13.75
CA LYS A 21 9.30 16.98 -12.79
C LYS A 21 8.68 16.34 -11.55
N GLN A 22 7.49 16.77 -11.16
CA GLN A 22 6.84 16.28 -9.94
C GLN A 22 5.77 15.23 -10.25
N GLN A 23 5.63 14.30 -9.30
CA GLN A 23 4.46 13.43 -9.17
C GLN A 23 3.80 13.73 -7.83
N LEU A 24 2.56 13.28 -7.67
CA LEU A 24 1.80 13.49 -6.44
C LEU A 24 1.98 12.32 -5.49
N THR A 25 2.16 12.63 -4.20
CA THR A 25 2.06 11.65 -3.12
C THR A 25 0.71 11.83 -2.44
N ALA A 26 -0.10 10.77 -2.43
CA ALA A 26 -1.39 10.76 -1.75
C ALA A 26 -1.40 9.67 -0.67
N VAL A 27 -1.91 10.00 0.52
CA VAL A 27 -1.98 9.05 1.64
C VAL A 27 -3.31 9.21 2.37
N SER A 28 -3.92 8.09 2.72
CA SER A 28 -5.06 8.10 3.64
C SER A 28 -4.56 8.02 5.07
N ARG A 29 -4.92 9.02 5.88
CA ARG A 29 -4.67 9.02 7.33
C ARG A 29 -5.75 8.29 8.13
N PHE A 30 -6.97 8.22 7.59
CA PHE A 30 -8.11 7.54 8.19
C PHE A 30 -9.15 7.27 7.09
N PRO A 31 -9.98 6.20 7.18
CA PRO A 31 -11.12 6.01 6.29
C PRO A 31 -11.94 7.30 6.07
N GLY A 32 -12.09 7.74 4.81
CA GLY A 32 -12.81 8.99 4.47
C GLY A 32 -11.98 10.28 4.61
N GLN A 33 -10.67 10.18 4.90
CA GLN A 33 -9.73 11.30 4.90
C GLN A 33 -8.51 10.98 4.04
N LEU A 34 -8.09 11.98 3.27
CA LEU A 34 -6.97 11.88 2.35
C LEU A 34 -6.17 13.18 2.37
N ASP A 35 -4.85 13.06 2.31
CA ASP A 35 -3.93 14.17 2.13
C ASP A 35 -3.16 13.99 0.83
N VAL A 36 -2.94 15.09 0.12
CA VAL A 36 -2.17 15.15 -1.12
C VAL A 36 -0.98 16.09 -0.90
N PHE A 37 0.20 15.64 -1.32
CA PHE A 37 1.45 16.37 -1.16
C PHE A 37 2.21 16.51 -2.48
N VAL A 38 2.90 17.64 -2.62
CA VAL A 38 3.74 17.96 -3.78
C VAL A 38 4.78 19.03 -3.40
N ILE A 39 5.95 19.02 -4.04
CA ILE A 39 6.95 20.09 -3.90
C ILE A 39 6.65 21.18 -4.95
N GLY A 40 6.46 22.42 -4.51
CA GLY A 40 6.17 23.59 -5.35
C GLY A 40 7.38 24.12 -6.10
N PHE A 41 7.14 24.98 -7.11
CA PHE A 41 8.20 25.73 -7.79
C PHE A 41 8.99 26.65 -6.85
N ASP A 42 8.37 27.05 -5.74
CA ASP A 42 9.01 27.78 -4.65
C ASP A 42 9.81 26.86 -3.72
N ASN A 43 9.98 25.59 -4.09
CA ASN A 43 10.64 24.53 -3.35
C ASN A 43 9.96 24.20 -2.00
N ARG A 44 8.78 24.74 -1.68
CA ARG A 44 8.08 24.37 -0.43
C ARG A 44 7.28 23.09 -0.63
N VAL A 45 7.03 22.36 0.45
CA VAL A 45 6.04 21.28 0.43
C VAL A 45 4.66 21.89 0.59
N TRP A 46 3.79 21.62 -0.37
CA TRP A 46 2.40 22.04 -0.33
C TRP A 46 1.51 20.84 -0.05
N THR A 47 0.42 21.10 0.65
CA THR A 47 -0.62 20.11 0.89
C THR A 47 -2.01 20.68 0.70
N THR A 48 -2.93 19.78 0.38
CA THR A 48 -4.36 19.96 0.60
C THR A 48 -4.94 18.63 1.06
N PHE A 49 -6.13 18.67 1.61
CA PHE A 49 -6.77 17.49 2.18
C PHE A 49 -8.25 17.45 1.86
N TRP A 50 -8.78 16.23 1.84
CA TRP A 50 -10.20 15.92 1.78
C TRP A 50 -10.69 15.43 3.14
N ASN A 51 -11.85 15.93 3.58
CA ASN A 51 -12.60 15.38 4.70
C ASN A 51 -14.02 15.06 4.24
N GLU A 52 -14.51 13.85 4.52
CA GLU A 52 -15.85 13.41 4.15
C GLU A 52 -16.98 14.38 4.57
N ASN A 53 -16.83 15.08 5.70
CA ASN A 53 -17.87 15.97 6.22
C ASN A 53 -17.82 17.39 5.64
N THR A 54 -16.64 17.86 5.19
CA THR A 54 -16.44 19.27 4.78
C THR A 54 -15.97 19.42 3.34
N GLY A 55 -15.58 18.33 2.69
CA GLY A 55 -15.00 18.32 1.35
C GLY A 55 -13.52 18.71 1.33
N TRP A 56 -13.07 19.18 0.17
CA TRP A 56 -11.70 19.65 -0.05
C TRP A 56 -11.45 20.93 0.74
N ASN A 57 -10.23 21.05 1.27
CA ASN A 57 -9.77 22.33 1.79
C ASN A 57 -9.84 23.43 0.73
N ALA A 58 -10.14 24.65 1.15
CA ALA A 58 -10.43 25.78 0.24
C ALA A 58 -9.22 26.22 -0.60
N ASP A 59 -8.00 25.90 -0.17
CA ASP A 59 -6.77 26.20 -0.88
C ASP A 59 -5.73 25.08 -0.65
N PHE A 60 -4.84 24.88 -1.61
CA PHE A 60 -3.51 24.37 -1.28
C PHE A 60 -2.80 25.37 -0.37
N PHE A 61 -2.15 24.86 0.67
CA PHE A 61 -1.33 25.67 1.55
C PHE A 61 0.06 25.07 1.67
N PRO A 62 1.10 25.92 1.77
CA PRO A 62 2.41 25.42 2.12
C PRO A 62 2.32 24.86 3.53
N LEU A 63 2.90 23.69 3.75
CA LEU A 63 3.03 23.15 5.09
C LEU A 63 3.75 24.17 5.98
N PRO A 64 3.36 24.29 7.26
CA PRO A 64 3.87 25.35 8.13
C PRO A 64 5.40 25.36 8.17
N GLY A 65 5.96 26.56 8.27
CA GLY A 65 7.41 26.76 8.32
C GLY A 65 8.01 27.44 7.09
N GLY A 66 9.34 27.48 7.07
CA GLY A 66 10.13 28.15 6.04
C GLY A 66 11.01 27.22 5.20
N ALA A 67 10.98 25.90 5.45
CA ALA A 67 11.86 24.94 4.79
C ALA A 67 11.57 24.79 3.28
N VAL A 68 12.62 24.52 2.51
CA VAL A 68 12.57 24.36 1.05
C VAL A 68 13.40 23.14 0.59
N PHE A 69 12.94 22.48 -0.47
CA PHE A 69 13.37 21.16 -0.97
C PHE A 69 13.42 21.14 -2.50
N ASP A 70 14.28 20.29 -3.06
CA ASP A 70 14.50 20.24 -4.52
C ASP A 70 13.31 19.65 -5.29
N HIS A 71 12.47 20.50 -5.88
CA HIS A 71 11.34 20.06 -6.71
C HIS A 71 11.75 19.39 -8.03
N GLU A 72 13.01 19.49 -8.48
CA GLU A 72 13.46 18.83 -9.70
C GLU A 72 13.97 17.40 -9.45
N LYS A 73 14.37 17.09 -8.22
CA LYS A 73 15.09 15.85 -7.87
C LYS A 73 14.44 15.01 -6.78
N GLN A 74 13.63 15.62 -5.91
CA GLN A 74 13.02 14.92 -4.78
C GLN A 74 11.54 14.64 -5.01
N GLN A 75 11.10 13.51 -4.47
CA GLN A 75 9.70 13.19 -4.25
C GLN A 75 9.47 13.04 -2.74
N LEU A 76 8.21 13.06 -2.33
CA LEU A 76 7.84 12.95 -0.91
C LEU A 76 7.56 11.50 -0.55
N ALA A 77 8.15 11.04 0.55
CA ALA A 77 7.71 9.81 1.21
C ALA A 77 6.69 10.19 2.29
N ALA A 78 5.47 9.68 2.18
CA ALA A 78 4.42 9.89 3.18
C ALA A 78 3.95 8.54 3.73
N VAL A 79 3.77 8.47 5.05
CA VAL A 79 3.33 7.24 5.72
C VAL A 79 2.31 7.57 6.80
N SER A 80 1.25 6.77 6.86
CA SER A 80 0.34 6.77 8.01
C SER A 80 0.90 5.82 9.06
N ARG A 81 1.29 6.36 10.21
CA ARG A 81 1.86 5.57 11.31
C ARG A 81 0.78 5.03 12.25
N PHE A 82 -0.38 5.70 12.28
CA PHE A 82 -1.52 5.35 13.11
C PHE A 82 -2.77 6.06 12.53
N PRO A 83 -3.98 5.51 12.65
CA PRO A 83 -5.22 6.23 12.32
C PRO A 83 -5.23 7.68 12.84
N GLY A 84 -5.34 8.66 11.94
CA GLY A 84 -5.35 10.09 12.28
C GLY A 84 -3.95 10.73 12.46
N GLN A 85 -2.87 9.98 12.20
CA GLN A 85 -1.49 10.47 12.25
C GLN A 85 -0.69 10.07 11.00
N LEU A 86 -0.05 11.04 10.37
CA LEU A 86 0.85 10.80 9.25
C LEU A 86 2.13 11.63 9.38
N ASP A 87 3.14 11.18 8.64
CA ASP A 87 4.43 11.83 8.51
C ASP A 87 4.77 12.03 7.05
N VAL A 88 5.45 13.13 6.76
CA VAL A 88 6.00 13.45 5.44
C VAL A 88 7.50 13.61 5.58
N PHE A 89 8.25 12.97 4.70
CA PHE A 89 9.71 12.97 4.68
C PHE A 89 10.26 13.40 3.33
N VAL A 90 11.39 14.09 3.37
CA VAL A 90 12.12 14.56 2.19
C VAL A 90 13.59 14.84 2.53
N ILE A 91 14.49 14.69 1.57
CA ILE A 91 15.89 15.10 1.72
C ILE A 91 16.03 16.57 1.29
N GLY A 92 16.55 17.41 2.20
CA GLY A 92 16.77 18.85 1.97
C GLY A 92 17.96 19.16 1.09
N PHE A 93 18.04 20.41 0.60
CA PHE A 93 19.22 20.94 -0.11
C PHE A 93 20.49 20.92 0.76
N ASP A 94 20.32 20.94 2.08
CA ASP A 94 21.39 20.75 3.06
C ASP A 94 21.77 19.28 3.26
N ASN A 95 21.22 18.39 2.42
CA ASN A 95 21.37 16.94 2.46
C ASN A 95 20.82 16.28 3.74
N ARG A 96 20.12 16.99 4.63
CA ARG A 96 19.51 16.38 5.82
C ARG A 96 18.16 15.78 5.49
N VAL A 97 17.72 14.77 6.24
CA VAL A 97 16.32 14.33 6.18
C VAL A 97 15.48 15.26 7.03
N TRP A 98 14.45 15.81 6.42
CA TRP A 98 13.47 16.67 7.09
C TRP A 98 12.15 15.94 7.22
N THR A 99 11.43 16.24 8.29
CA THR A 99 10.07 15.75 8.49
C THR A 99 9.15 16.84 9.01
N THR A 100 7.87 16.64 8.73
CA THR A 100 6.76 17.24 9.47
C THR A 100 5.65 16.20 9.59
N PHE A 101 4.73 16.43 10.51
CA PHE A 101 3.70 15.46 10.83
C PHE A 101 2.35 16.15 11.05
N TRP A 102 1.29 15.37 10.85
CA TRP A 102 -0.08 15.72 11.21
C TRP A 102 -0.53 14.89 12.41
N ASN A 103 -1.23 15.54 13.34
CA ASN A 103 -1.98 14.87 14.41
C ASN A 103 -3.41 15.41 14.42
N GLU A 104 -4.41 14.54 14.44
CA GLU A 104 -5.83 14.94 14.40
C GLU A 104 -6.22 15.93 15.51
N ASN A 105 -5.59 15.87 16.69
CA ASN A 105 -5.93 16.73 17.83
C ASN A 105 -5.25 18.11 17.78
N THR A 106 -4.08 18.22 17.13
CA THR A 106 -3.26 19.45 17.16
C THR A 106 -3.02 20.06 15.79
N GLY A 107 -3.36 19.35 14.72
CA GLY A 107 -3.07 19.73 13.34
C GLY A 107 -1.63 19.47 12.92
N TRP A 108 -1.19 20.20 11.89
CA TRP A 108 0.17 20.15 11.38
C TRP A 108 1.17 20.70 12.40
N ASN A 109 2.34 20.07 12.48
CA ASN A 109 3.45 20.64 13.22
C ASN A 109 3.81 22.04 12.68
N ALA A 110 4.26 22.93 13.57
CA ALA A 110 4.45 24.34 13.26
C ALA A 110 5.60 24.64 12.27
N ASP A 111 6.53 23.71 12.10
CA ASP A 111 7.62 23.80 11.12
C ASP A 111 7.98 22.41 10.59
N PHE A 112 8.61 22.36 9.44
CA PHE A 112 9.49 21.25 9.12
C PHE A 112 10.70 21.31 10.03
N PHE A 113 11.15 20.17 10.50
CA PHE A 113 12.38 20.09 11.28
C PHE A 113 13.29 19.03 10.69
N PRO A 114 14.62 19.26 10.70
CA PRO A 114 15.55 18.20 10.37
C PRO A 114 15.38 17.12 11.44
N LEU A 115 15.30 15.87 10.99
CA LEU A 115 15.32 14.75 11.92
C LEU A 115 16.60 14.83 12.79
N PRO A 116 16.51 14.44 14.07
CA PRO A 116 17.60 14.67 15.01
C PRO A 116 18.95 14.11 14.54
N GLY A 117 20.01 14.82 14.94
CA GLY A 117 21.39 14.50 14.59
C GLY A 117 21.95 15.32 13.43
N GLY A 118 23.14 14.91 12.97
CA GLY A 118 23.93 15.65 11.96
C GLY A 118 24.17 14.91 10.64
N ALA A 119 23.50 13.78 10.41
CA ALA A 119 23.70 12.96 9.21
C ALA A 119 23.21 13.66 7.94
N VAL A 120 23.90 13.40 6.82
CA VAL A 120 23.62 13.98 5.51
C VAL A 120 23.64 12.92 4.40
N PHE A 121 22.78 13.08 3.39
CA PHE A 121 22.42 12.11 2.36
C PHE A 121 22.27 12.77 0.98
N ASP A 122 22.48 12.03 -0.09
CA ASP A 122 22.47 12.56 -1.46
C ASP A 122 21.05 12.92 -1.94
N HIS A 123 20.65 14.18 -1.81
CA HIS A 123 19.35 14.65 -2.29
C HIS A 123 19.18 14.60 -3.82
N GLU A 124 20.26 14.42 -4.60
CA GLU A 124 20.14 14.31 -6.06
C GLU A 124 19.92 12.88 -6.54
N LYS A 125 20.25 11.87 -5.71
CA LYS A 125 20.28 10.46 -6.09
C LYS A 125 19.46 9.52 -5.20
N GLN A 126 19.14 9.93 -3.98
CA GLN A 126 18.43 9.09 -3.03
C GLN A 126 17.00 9.55 -2.81
N GLN A 127 16.12 8.58 -2.57
CA GLN A 127 14.78 8.78 -2.01
C GLN A 127 14.71 8.05 -0.68
N LEU A 128 13.69 8.36 0.12
CA LEU A 128 13.50 7.74 1.44
C LEU A 128 12.59 6.52 1.33
N ALA A 129 12.99 5.42 1.97
CA ALA A 129 12.09 4.31 2.26
C ALA A 129 11.53 4.52 3.68
N ALA A 130 10.23 4.75 3.79
CA ALA A 130 9.53 4.90 5.07
C ALA A 130 8.54 3.74 5.25
N VAL A 131 8.57 3.10 6.42
CA VAL A 131 7.69 1.96 6.72
C VAL A 131 7.12 2.09 8.13
N SER A 132 5.82 1.86 8.27
CA SER A 132 5.19 1.63 9.57
C SER A 132 5.35 0.17 9.93
N ARG A 133 6.09 -0.12 11.01
CA ARG A 133 6.34 -1.49 11.47
C ARG A 133 5.30 -1.96 12.49
N PHE A 134 4.62 -1.03 13.12
CA PHE A 134 3.59 -1.24 14.13
C PHE A 134 2.80 0.06 14.30
N PRO A 135 1.50 0.04 14.65
CA PRO A 135 0.76 1.26 14.97
C PRO A 135 1.53 2.15 15.98
N GLY A 136 1.82 3.41 15.60
CA GLY A 136 2.59 4.36 16.42
C GLY A 136 4.12 4.21 16.33
N GLN A 137 4.64 3.32 15.47
CA GLN A 137 6.06 3.10 15.23
C GLN A 137 6.39 3.06 13.73
N LEU A 138 7.37 3.86 13.32
CA LEU A 138 7.86 3.85 11.94
C LEU A 138 9.38 3.98 11.89
N ASP A 139 9.92 3.59 10.74
CA ASP A 139 11.34 3.70 10.40
C ASP A 139 11.50 4.44 9.08
N VAL A 140 12.61 5.17 8.99
CA VAL A 140 13.05 5.83 7.76
C VAL A 140 14.44 5.30 7.42
N PHE A 141 14.63 4.91 6.15
CA PHE A 141 15.88 4.36 5.64
C PHE A 141 16.38 5.13 4.42
N VAL A 142 17.71 5.23 4.31
CA VAL A 142 18.42 5.86 3.20
C VAL A 142 19.86 5.34 3.09
N ILE A 143 20.43 5.32 1.88
CA ILE A 143 21.85 5.03 1.69
C ILE A 143 22.66 6.32 1.79
N GLY A 144 23.63 6.37 2.70
CA GLY A 144 24.51 7.52 2.95
C GLY A 144 25.56 7.74 1.88
N PHE A 145 26.18 8.92 1.88
CA PHE A 145 27.36 9.23 1.04
C PHE A 145 28.55 8.30 1.33
N ASP A 146 28.61 7.76 2.55
CA ASP A 146 29.56 6.73 2.96
C ASP A 146 29.17 5.32 2.49
N ASN A 147 28.14 5.23 1.65
CA ASN A 147 27.54 4.00 1.12
C ASN A 147 26.91 3.11 2.21
N ARG A 148 26.81 3.52 3.47
CA ARG A 148 26.14 2.70 4.51
C ARG A 148 24.63 2.91 4.46
N VAL A 149 23.86 1.93 4.91
CA VAL A 149 22.43 2.15 5.17
C VAL A 149 22.28 2.83 6.52
N TRP A 150 21.58 3.94 6.54
CA TRP A 150 21.26 4.70 7.74
C TRP A 150 19.79 4.57 8.06
N THR A 151 19.48 4.60 9.35
CA THR A 151 18.10 4.63 9.83
C THR A 151 17.93 5.61 10.97
N THR A 152 16.70 6.07 11.12
CA THR A 152 16.15 6.62 12.35
C THR A 152 14.71 6.18 12.47
N PHE A 153 14.16 6.27 13.68
CA PHE A 153 12.82 5.77 13.96
C PHE A 153 12.05 6.72 14.88
N TRP A 154 10.73 6.62 14.79
CA TRP A 154 9.79 7.22 15.73
C TRP A 154 9.16 6.14 16.61
N ASN A 155 8.99 6.46 17.89
CA ASN A 155 8.16 5.71 18.82
C ASN A 155 7.23 6.68 19.55
N GLU A 156 5.93 6.39 19.58
CA GLU A 156 4.93 7.28 20.19
C GLU A 156 5.23 7.66 21.65
N ASN A 157 5.89 6.79 22.42
CA ASN A 157 6.20 7.03 23.83
C ASN A 157 7.46 7.88 24.06
N THR A 158 8.42 7.84 23.12
CA THR A 158 9.75 8.48 23.30
C THR A 158 10.06 9.54 22.26
N GLY A 159 9.27 9.64 21.21
CA GLY A 159 9.51 10.50 20.05
C GLY A 159 10.56 9.93 19.09
N TRP A 160 11.15 10.83 18.31
CA TRP A 160 12.23 10.53 17.37
C TRP A 160 13.49 10.08 18.11
N ASN A 161 14.19 9.10 17.55
CA ASN A 161 15.53 8.76 18.00
C ASN A 161 16.45 10.00 17.92
N ALA A 162 17.38 10.12 18.87
CA ALA A 162 18.21 11.32 19.03
C ALA A 162 19.17 11.58 17.86
N ASP A 163 19.50 10.54 17.09
CA ASP A 163 20.37 10.63 15.92
C ASP A 163 19.91 9.66 14.82
N PHE A 164 20.20 9.99 13.57
CA PHE A 164 20.41 8.95 12.56
C PHE A 164 21.63 8.12 12.92
N PHE A 165 21.52 6.81 12.77
CA PHE A 165 22.63 5.90 12.97
C PHE A 165 22.80 4.98 11.77
N PRO A 166 24.06 4.63 11.41
CA PRO A 166 24.27 3.59 10.43
C PRO A 166 23.75 2.29 11.03
N LEU A 167 23.00 1.53 10.25
CA LEU A 167 22.60 0.19 10.65
C LEU A 167 23.85 -0.64 11.00
N PRO A 168 23.77 -1.52 12.02
CA PRO A 168 24.96 -2.20 12.54
C PRO A 168 25.77 -2.95 11.47
N GLY A 169 27.07 -2.99 11.69
CA GLY A 169 28.04 -3.62 10.81
C GLY A 169 28.77 -2.66 9.86
N GLY A 170 29.55 -3.25 8.95
CA GLY A 170 30.45 -2.52 8.05
C GLY A 170 30.07 -2.55 6.57
N ALA A 171 28.89 -3.06 6.21
CA ALA A 171 28.47 -3.24 4.81
C ALA A 171 28.22 -1.88 4.12
N VAL A 172 28.50 -1.83 2.81
CA VAL A 172 28.37 -0.64 1.97
C VAL A 172 27.71 -0.96 0.63
N PHE A 173 26.92 -0.03 0.11
CA PHE A 173 25.98 -0.17 -1.02
C PHE A 173 26.00 1.08 -1.92
N ASP A 174 25.68 0.92 -3.21
CA ASP A 174 25.77 2.01 -4.19
C ASP A 174 24.67 3.07 -4.02
N HIS A 175 24.96 4.16 -3.29
CA HIS A 175 24.02 5.28 -3.12
C HIS A 175 23.65 6.00 -4.43
N GLN A 176 24.36 5.77 -5.54
CA GLN A 176 24.06 6.42 -6.82
C GLN A 176 23.11 5.61 -7.68
N LYS A 177 22.95 4.31 -7.39
CA LYS A 177 22.22 3.35 -8.25
C LYS A 177 21.19 2.51 -7.51
N GLN A 178 21.30 2.36 -6.20
CA GLN A 178 20.40 1.53 -5.41
C GLN A 178 19.43 2.36 -4.57
N GLN A 179 18.23 1.81 -4.40
CA GLN A 179 17.26 2.22 -3.38
C GLN A 179 17.02 1.02 -2.46
N LEU A 180 16.37 1.26 -1.32
CA LEU A 180 16.10 0.23 -0.32
C LEU A 180 14.70 -0.35 -0.53
N ALA A 181 14.59 -1.68 -0.47
CA ALA A 181 13.31 -2.36 -0.30
C ALA A 181 13.12 -2.66 1.19
N ALA A 182 12.15 -1.99 1.83
CA ALA A 182 11.80 -2.21 3.23
C ALA A 182 10.39 -2.82 3.33
N VAL A 183 10.23 -3.85 4.14
CA VAL A 183 8.95 -4.54 4.31
C VAL A 183 8.73 -4.90 5.77
N SER A 184 7.52 -4.65 6.29
CA SER A 184 7.09 -5.24 7.56
C SER A 184 6.53 -6.63 7.28
N ARG A 185 7.18 -7.64 7.85
CA ARG A 185 6.75 -9.05 7.71
C ARG A 185 5.77 -9.49 8.78
N PHE A 186 5.77 -8.79 9.92
CA PHE A 186 4.91 -9.03 11.08
C PHE A 186 4.89 -7.76 11.93
N PRO A 187 3.81 -7.45 12.68
CA PRO A 187 3.82 -6.34 13.64
C PRO A 187 5.06 -6.36 14.55
N GLY A 188 5.83 -5.26 14.56
CA GLY A 188 7.08 -5.14 15.34
C GLY A 188 8.32 -5.80 14.69
N GLN A 189 8.19 -6.32 13.47
CA GLN A 189 9.28 -6.90 12.69
C GLN A 189 9.33 -6.32 11.27
N LEU A 190 10.53 -5.98 10.81
CA LEU A 190 10.76 -5.54 9.45
C LEU A 190 12.13 -6.00 8.94
N ASP A 191 12.25 -5.97 7.62
CA ASP A 191 13.47 -6.30 6.88
C ASP A 191 13.81 -5.17 5.92
N VAL A 192 15.11 -4.99 5.70
CA VAL A 192 15.65 -4.05 4.73
C VAL A 192 16.56 -4.81 3.77
N PHE A 193 16.31 -4.67 2.47
CA PHE A 193 17.05 -5.34 1.41
C PHE A 193 17.70 -4.36 0.44
N VAL A 194 18.87 -4.75 -0.07
CA VAL A 194 19.64 -4.00 -1.06
C VAL A 194 20.59 -4.91 -1.83
N ILE A 195 20.90 -4.58 -3.08
CA ILE A 195 21.94 -5.27 -3.87
C ILE A 195 23.29 -4.61 -3.60
N GLY A 196 24.27 -5.38 -3.11
CA GLY A 196 25.63 -4.94 -2.81
C GLY A 196 26.48 -4.66 -4.04
N PHE A 197 27.61 -3.95 -3.84
CA PHE A 197 28.64 -3.77 -4.89
C PHE A 197 29.23 -5.10 -5.38
N ASP A 198 29.19 -6.13 -4.53
CA ASP A 198 29.55 -7.51 -4.86
C ASP A 198 28.44 -8.25 -5.62
N ASN A 199 27.38 -7.53 -6.02
CA ASN A 199 26.18 -8.03 -6.68
C ASN A 199 25.35 -9.02 -5.83
N ARG A 200 25.66 -9.23 -4.54
CA ARG A 200 24.83 -10.09 -3.68
C ARG A 200 23.64 -9.33 -3.13
N VAL A 201 22.55 -10.02 -2.79
CA VAL A 201 21.48 -9.41 -2.00
C VAL A 201 21.86 -9.46 -0.54
N TRP A 202 21.85 -8.30 0.11
CA TRP A 202 22.11 -8.17 1.53
C TRP A 202 20.82 -7.83 2.26
N THR A 203 20.72 -8.32 3.49
CA THR A 203 19.61 -8.01 4.38
C THR A 203 20.11 -7.69 5.79
N THR A 204 19.30 -6.91 6.49
CA THR A 204 19.29 -6.83 7.94
C THR A 204 17.84 -6.67 8.39
N PHE A 205 17.59 -6.93 9.67
CA PHE A 205 16.24 -6.93 10.21
C PHE A 205 16.18 -6.31 11.59
N TRP A 206 14.99 -5.83 11.93
CA TRP A 206 14.62 -5.41 13.28
C TRP A 206 13.65 -6.41 13.90
N ASN A 207 13.84 -6.68 15.18
CA ASN A 207 12.87 -7.37 16.02
C ASN A 207 12.67 -6.56 17.32
N GLU A 208 11.43 -6.28 17.68
CA GLU A 208 11.10 -5.46 18.86
C GLU A 208 11.74 -5.97 20.17
N ASN A 209 11.98 -7.29 20.31
CA ASN A 209 12.56 -7.88 21.52
C ASN A 209 14.09 -7.81 21.57
N THR A 210 14.77 -7.75 20.41
CA THR A 210 16.24 -7.86 20.34
C THR A 210 16.91 -6.66 19.67
N GLY A 211 16.13 -5.77 19.06
CA GLY A 211 16.61 -4.67 18.25
C GLY A 211 17.10 -5.09 16.86
N TRP A 212 17.96 -4.25 16.28
CA TRP A 212 18.59 -4.50 15.00
C TRP A 212 19.54 -5.69 15.07
N ASN A 213 19.57 -6.48 14.00
CA ASN A 213 20.60 -7.49 13.82
C ASN A 213 22.00 -6.84 13.86
N ALA A 214 22.98 -7.55 14.41
CA ALA A 214 24.31 -7.01 14.69
C ALA A 214 25.11 -6.63 13.44
N ASP A 215 24.78 -7.21 12.28
CA ASP A 215 25.41 -6.93 11.00
C ASP A 215 24.39 -7.03 9.86
N PHE A 216 24.62 -6.28 8.79
CA PHE A 216 24.15 -6.72 7.47
C PHE A 216 24.82 -8.02 7.08
N PHE A 217 24.05 -8.95 6.54
CA PHE A 217 24.58 -10.20 6.01
C PHE A 217 24.10 -10.43 4.58
N PRO A 218 24.94 -11.03 3.72
CA PRO A 218 24.47 -11.48 2.43
C PRO A 218 23.46 -12.60 2.70
N LEU A 219 22.32 -12.54 2.01
CA LEU A 219 21.37 -13.64 2.05
C LEU A 219 22.07 -14.95 1.66
N PRO A 220 21.70 -16.08 2.28
CA PRO A 220 22.41 -17.34 2.10
C PRO A 220 22.58 -17.72 0.64
N GLY A 221 23.71 -18.36 0.33
CA GLY A 221 24.04 -18.80 -1.02
C GLY A 221 25.10 -17.97 -1.74
N GLY A 222 25.22 -18.22 -3.04
CA GLY A 222 26.27 -17.64 -3.90
C GLY A 222 25.76 -16.79 -5.07
N ALA A 223 24.45 -16.58 -5.18
CA ALA A 223 23.84 -15.88 -6.31
C ALA A 223 24.20 -14.38 -6.35
N VAL A 224 24.29 -13.83 -7.57
CA VAL A 224 24.66 -12.44 -7.84
C VAL A 224 23.74 -11.79 -8.89
N PHE A 225 23.45 -10.50 -8.73
CA PHE A 225 22.44 -9.71 -9.43
C PHE A 225 22.95 -8.31 -9.78
N ASP A 226 22.42 -7.71 -10.86
CA ASP A 226 22.92 -6.43 -11.37
C ASP A 226 22.55 -5.24 -10.47
N HIS A 227 23.45 -4.83 -9.57
CA HIS A 227 23.25 -3.66 -8.70
C HIS A 227 23.15 -2.32 -9.47
N GLN A 228 23.47 -2.27 -10.76
CA GLN A 228 23.37 -1.04 -11.54
C GLN A 228 22.03 -0.89 -12.25
N LYS A 229 21.27 -1.98 -12.40
CA LYS A 229 20.05 -2.04 -13.23
C LYS A 229 18.84 -2.63 -12.52
N GLN A 230 19.03 -3.44 -11.49
CA GLN A 230 17.95 -4.11 -10.79
C GLN A 230 17.67 -3.48 -9.43
N GLN A 231 16.40 -3.53 -9.05
CA GLN A 231 15.92 -3.30 -7.68
C GLN A 231 15.24 -4.57 -7.20
N LEU A 232 14.99 -4.65 -5.90
CA LEU A 232 14.37 -5.82 -5.27
C LEU A 232 12.86 -5.62 -5.13
N ALA A 233 12.10 -6.65 -5.44
CA ALA A 233 10.70 -6.74 -5.05
C ALA A 233 10.60 -7.62 -3.80
N ALA A 234 10.25 -7.01 -2.66
CA ALA A 234 10.04 -7.72 -1.40
C ALA A 234 8.55 -7.67 -1.02
N VAL A 235 7.96 -8.84 -0.75
CA VAL A 235 6.53 -8.96 -0.45
C VAL A 235 6.34 -9.87 0.77
N SER A 236 5.52 -9.42 1.72
CA SER A 236 4.99 -10.28 2.78
C SER A 236 3.80 -11.07 2.23
N ARG A 237 3.91 -12.40 2.19
CA ARG A 237 2.84 -13.28 1.69
C ARG A 237 1.88 -13.74 2.79
N PHE A 238 2.35 -13.72 4.02
CA PHE A 238 1.63 -14.14 5.23
C PHE A 238 2.39 -13.57 6.45
N PRO A 239 1.73 -13.25 7.57
CA PRO A 239 2.43 -12.83 8.79
C PRO A 239 3.60 -13.78 9.15
N GLY A 240 4.81 -13.23 9.28
CA GLY A 240 6.03 -14.01 9.56
C GLY A 240 6.67 -14.69 8.34
N GLN A 241 6.16 -14.44 7.12
CA GLN A 241 6.67 -15.00 5.86
C GLN A 241 6.79 -13.91 4.78
N LEU A 242 7.96 -13.83 4.16
CA LEU A 242 8.20 -12.92 3.04
C LEU A 242 9.05 -13.60 1.95
N ASP A 243 8.99 -13.02 0.77
CA ASP A 243 9.78 -13.40 -0.40
C ASP A 243 10.50 -12.18 -0.96
N VAL A 244 11.68 -12.42 -1.53
CA VAL A 244 12.48 -11.43 -2.23
C VAL A 244 12.70 -11.93 -3.66
N PHE A 245 12.36 -11.10 -4.64
CA PHE A 245 12.48 -11.42 -6.06
C PHE A 245 13.41 -10.44 -6.79
N VAL A 246 14.14 -10.97 -7.77
CA VAL A 246 15.07 -10.21 -8.63
C VAL A 246 15.31 -10.94 -9.96
N ILE A 247 15.57 -10.20 -11.03
CA ILE A 247 16.00 -10.80 -12.32
C ILE A 247 17.53 -10.92 -12.32
N GLY A 248 18.04 -12.14 -12.51
CA GLY A 248 19.47 -12.47 -12.54
C GLY A 248 20.18 -12.03 -13.82
N PHE A 249 21.51 -12.00 -13.79
CA PHE A 249 22.35 -11.78 -14.98
C PHE A 249 22.12 -12.84 -16.06
N ASP A 250 21.69 -14.04 -15.65
CA ASP A 250 21.27 -15.13 -16.54
C ASP A 250 19.85 -14.92 -17.09
N ASN A 251 19.26 -13.75 -16.84
CA ASN A 251 17.91 -13.36 -17.21
C ASN A 251 16.81 -14.19 -16.53
N ARG A 252 17.11 -15.07 -15.57
CA ARG A 252 16.07 -15.82 -14.85
C ARG A 252 15.51 -15.01 -13.69
N VAL A 253 14.28 -15.29 -13.28
CA VAL A 253 13.76 -14.76 -12.02
C VAL A 253 14.26 -15.64 -10.89
N TRP A 254 14.92 -15.01 -9.92
CA TRP A 254 15.41 -15.67 -8.71
C TRP A 254 14.58 -15.25 -7.52
N THR A 255 14.43 -16.18 -6.58
CA THR A 255 13.77 -15.91 -5.30
C THR A 255 14.54 -16.53 -4.14
N THR A 256 14.34 -15.94 -2.98
CA THR A 256 14.58 -16.55 -1.69
C THR A 256 13.50 -16.08 -0.73
N PHE A 257 13.32 -16.81 0.36
CA PHE A 257 12.24 -16.55 1.30
C PHE A 257 12.70 -16.69 2.75
N TRP A 258 11.98 -16.00 3.62
CA TRP A 258 12.05 -16.17 5.06
C TRP A 258 10.79 -16.90 5.56
N ASN A 259 10.99 -17.77 6.54
CA ASN A 259 9.93 -18.36 7.35
C ASN A 259 10.33 -18.26 8.83
N GLU A 260 9.45 -17.74 9.68
CA GLU A 260 9.74 -17.54 11.11
C GLU A 260 10.20 -18.82 11.85
N ASN A 261 9.76 -20.01 11.41
CA ASN A 261 10.11 -21.28 12.05
C ASN A 261 11.46 -21.86 11.58
N THR A 262 11.90 -21.52 10.37
CA THR A 262 13.09 -22.15 9.75
C THR A 262 14.18 -21.16 9.38
N GLY A 263 13.89 -19.87 9.43
CA GLY A 263 14.76 -18.80 8.96
C GLY A 263 14.79 -18.66 7.43
N TRP A 264 15.87 -18.06 6.93
CA TRP A 264 16.13 -17.88 5.51
C TRP A 264 16.34 -19.21 4.80
N ASN A 265 15.83 -19.32 3.58
CA ASN A 265 16.19 -20.42 2.70
C ASN A 265 17.72 -20.47 2.48
N ALA A 266 18.27 -21.68 2.33
CA ALA A 266 19.72 -21.90 2.31
C ALA A 266 20.45 -21.32 1.07
N ASP A 267 19.72 -21.05 -0.01
CA ASP A 267 20.23 -20.41 -1.21
C ASP A 267 19.15 -19.56 -1.88
N PHE A 268 19.56 -18.60 -2.70
CA PHE A 268 18.71 -18.15 -3.78
C PHE A 268 18.54 -19.27 -4.78
N PHE A 269 17.34 -19.42 -5.32
CA PHE A 269 17.08 -20.38 -6.38
C PHE A 269 16.36 -19.69 -7.54
N PRO A 270 16.68 -20.08 -8.80
CA PRO A 270 15.88 -19.65 -9.90
C PRO A 270 14.49 -20.26 -9.71
N LEU A 271 13.46 -19.45 -9.89
CA LEU A 271 12.10 -19.96 -9.93
C LEU A 271 12.00 -21.07 -11.00
N PRO A 272 11.22 -22.14 -10.74
CA PRO A 272 11.25 -23.32 -11.58
C PRO A 272 10.98 -23.04 -13.07
N GLY A 273 11.59 -23.87 -13.91
CA GLY A 273 11.52 -23.78 -15.37
C GLY A 273 12.72 -23.08 -16.02
N GLY A 274 12.59 -22.82 -17.33
CA GLY A 274 13.67 -22.32 -18.19
C GLY A 274 13.46 -20.91 -18.76
N ALA A 275 12.43 -20.18 -18.31
CA ALA A 275 12.09 -18.86 -18.84
C ALA A 275 13.16 -17.79 -18.50
N VAL A 276 13.35 -16.84 -19.42
CA VAL A 276 14.34 -15.75 -19.31
C VAL A 276 13.73 -14.40 -19.71
N PHE A 277 14.18 -13.33 -19.04
CA PHE A 277 13.60 -11.99 -19.03
C PHE A 277 14.69 -10.90 -19.03
N ASP A 278 14.40 -9.72 -19.57
CA ASP A 278 15.39 -8.65 -19.73
C ASP A 278 15.76 -7.98 -18.38
N HIS A 279 16.83 -8.43 -17.73
CA HIS A 279 17.32 -7.81 -16.49
C HIS A 279 17.78 -6.35 -16.65
N GLN A 280 17.94 -5.83 -17.87
CA GLN A 280 18.36 -4.45 -18.08
C GLN A 280 17.17 -3.48 -18.22
N LYS A 281 15.98 -4.01 -18.50
CA LYS A 281 14.79 -3.22 -18.84
C LYS A 281 13.55 -3.56 -18.05
N GLN A 282 13.46 -4.76 -17.49
CA GLN A 282 12.28 -5.22 -16.75
C GLN A 282 12.51 -5.19 -15.24
N GLN A 283 11.43 -4.92 -14.53
CA GLN A 283 11.28 -5.19 -13.10
C GLN A 283 10.12 -6.19 -12.93
N LEU A 284 10.01 -6.75 -11.72
CA LEU A 284 9.00 -7.74 -11.38
C LEU A 284 7.78 -7.08 -10.77
N ALA A 285 6.58 -7.51 -11.17
CA ALA A 285 5.37 -7.26 -10.39
C ALA A 285 5.07 -8.50 -9.55
N ALA A 286 5.19 -8.38 -8.22
CA ALA A 286 4.85 -9.42 -7.27
C ALA A 286 3.64 -9.00 -6.43
N VAL A 287 2.64 -9.86 -6.33
CA VAL A 287 1.38 -9.55 -5.66
C VAL A 287 0.90 -10.75 -4.84
N SER A 288 0.40 -10.48 -3.64
CA SER A 288 -0.34 -11.45 -2.86
C SER A 288 -1.83 -11.34 -3.20
N ARG A 289 -2.39 -12.39 -3.80
CA ARG A 289 -3.84 -12.46 -4.09
C ARG A 289 -4.66 -12.97 -2.91
N PHE A 290 -4.01 -13.67 -1.98
CA PHE A 290 -4.58 -14.24 -0.77
C PHE A 290 -3.44 -14.62 0.20
N PRO A 291 -3.63 -14.60 1.53
CA PRO A 291 -2.63 -15.11 2.46
C PRO A 291 -2.10 -16.50 2.07
N GLY A 292 -0.78 -16.64 1.96
CA GLY A 292 -0.12 -17.89 1.54
C GLY A 292 -0.09 -18.14 0.03
N GLN A 293 -0.53 -17.19 -0.80
CA GLN A 293 -0.47 -17.25 -2.26
C GLN A 293 0.22 -16.02 -2.84
N LEU A 294 1.12 -16.23 -3.79
CA LEU A 294 1.81 -15.17 -4.51
C LEU A 294 1.77 -15.41 -6.01
N ASP A 295 1.73 -14.33 -6.76
CA ASP A 295 1.93 -14.31 -8.20
C ASP A 295 3.08 -13.38 -8.56
N VAL A 296 3.86 -13.79 -9.55
CA VAL A 296 4.99 -13.03 -10.09
C VAL A 296 4.81 -12.90 -11.59
N PHE A 297 4.81 -11.65 -12.08
CA PHE A 297 4.63 -11.33 -13.48
C PHE A 297 5.81 -10.56 -14.07
N VAL A 298 6.16 -10.89 -15.32
CA VAL A 298 7.18 -10.20 -16.13
C VAL A 298 6.81 -10.25 -17.61
N ILE A 299 7.20 -9.23 -18.38
CA ILE A 299 7.15 -9.27 -19.85
C ILE A 299 8.43 -9.92 -20.39
N GLY A 300 8.27 -11.03 -21.12
CA GLY A 300 9.36 -11.81 -21.72
C GLY A 300 10.03 -11.13 -22.92
N PHE A 301 11.21 -11.62 -23.32
CA PHE A 301 11.88 -11.19 -24.56
C PHE A 301 11.03 -11.46 -25.81
N ASP A 302 10.14 -12.46 -25.74
CA ASP A 302 9.14 -12.75 -26.76
C ASP A 302 7.93 -11.81 -26.72
N ASN A 303 8.00 -10.76 -25.89
CA ASN A 303 6.97 -9.79 -25.62
C ASN A 303 5.70 -10.37 -24.97
N ARG A 304 5.67 -11.63 -24.53
CA ARG A 304 4.51 -12.20 -23.84
C ARG A 304 4.55 -11.86 -22.35
N VAL A 305 3.39 -11.80 -21.70
CA VAL A 305 3.35 -11.77 -20.24
C VAL A 305 3.51 -13.19 -19.71
N TRP A 306 4.51 -13.39 -18.86
CA TRP A 306 4.75 -14.65 -18.19
C TRP A 306 4.38 -14.53 -16.73
N THR A 307 3.89 -15.64 -16.17
CA THR A 307 3.60 -15.75 -14.76
C THR A 307 4.13 -17.05 -14.19
N THR A 308 4.43 -17.02 -12.90
CA THR A 308 4.45 -18.20 -12.04
C THR A 308 3.79 -17.85 -10.71
N PHE A 309 3.48 -18.85 -9.91
CA PHE A 309 2.79 -18.64 -8.64
C PHE A 309 3.31 -19.58 -7.56
N TRP A 310 3.15 -19.14 -6.31
CA TRP A 310 3.36 -19.93 -5.11
C TRP A 310 2.02 -20.30 -4.49
N ASN A 311 1.91 -21.55 -4.02
CA ASN A 311 0.83 -22.00 -3.15
C ASN A 311 1.43 -22.70 -1.92
N GLU A 312 1.00 -22.33 -0.72
CA GLU A 312 1.54 -22.89 0.52
C GLU A 312 1.47 -24.44 0.62
N ASN A 313 0.49 -25.07 -0.03
CA ASN A 313 0.33 -26.52 0.01
C ASN A 313 1.17 -27.28 -1.02
N THR A 314 1.53 -26.64 -2.15
CA THR A 314 2.19 -27.33 -3.27
C THR A 314 3.54 -26.72 -3.65
N GLY A 315 3.88 -25.57 -3.09
CA GLY A 315 5.06 -24.79 -3.44
C GLY A 315 4.92 -24.01 -4.74
N TRP A 316 6.06 -23.67 -5.34
CA TRP A 316 6.15 -22.97 -6.62
C TRP A 316 5.61 -23.85 -7.75
N ASN A 317 4.91 -23.24 -8.68
CA ASN A 317 4.56 -23.91 -9.93
C ASN A 317 5.83 -24.42 -10.64
N ALA A 318 5.73 -25.57 -11.30
CA ALA A 318 6.88 -26.27 -11.87
C ALA A 318 7.59 -25.52 -13.01
N ASP A 319 6.89 -24.58 -13.64
CA ASP A 319 7.42 -23.72 -14.70
C ASP A 319 6.85 -22.31 -14.62
N PHE A 320 7.62 -21.33 -15.09
CA PHE A 320 7.02 -20.14 -15.68
C PHE A 320 6.24 -20.52 -16.93
N PHE A 321 5.04 -19.98 -17.07
CA PHE A 321 4.23 -20.16 -18.26
C PHE A 321 3.80 -18.79 -18.82
N PRO A 322 3.71 -18.66 -20.15
CA PRO A 322 3.09 -17.50 -20.73
C PRO A 322 1.61 -17.53 -20.32
N LEU A 323 1.09 -16.40 -19.89
CA LEU A 323 -0.34 -16.27 -19.67
C LEU A 323 -1.09 -16.68 -20.96
N PRO A 324 -2.25 -17.36 -20.85
CA PRO A 324 -2.92 -17.94 -22.00
C PRO A 324 -3.19 -16.90 -23.09
N GLY A 325 -3.14 -17.36 -24.35
CA GLY A 325 -3.35 -16.52 -25.50
C GLY A 325 -2.09 -16.22 -26.32
N GLY A 326 -2.24 -15.30 -27.27
CA GLY A 326 -1.21 -14.93 -28.25
C GLY A 326 -0.73 -13.48 -28.16
N ALA A 327 -1.23 -12.69 -27.20
CA ALA A 327 -0.94 -11.27 -27.10
C ALA A 327 0.52 -10.97 -26.75
N VAL A 328 1.04 -9.86 -27.26
CA VAL A 328 2.43 -9.40 -27.09
C VAL A 328 2.50 -7.91 -26.77
N PHE A 329 3.47 -7.52 -25.94
CA PHE A 329 3.62 -6.22 -25.27
C PHE A 329 5.08 -5.77 -25.23
N ASP A 330 5.33 -4.46 -25.21
CA ASP A 330 6.68 -3.91 -25.30
C ASP A 330 7.50 -4.13 -24.01
N HIS A 331 8.32 -5.20 -23.96
CA HIS A 331 9.21 -5.47 -22.82
C HIS A 331 10.29 -4.38 -22.60
N GLN A 332 10.50 -3.45 -23.52
CA GLN A 332 11.50 -2.39 -23.36
C GLN A 332 10.91 -1.12 -22.75
N LYS A 333 9.58 -0.97 -22.77
CA LYS A 333 8.87 0.27 -22.41
C LYS A 333 7.74 0.08 -21.41
N GLN A 334 7.17 -1.11 -21.31
CA GLN A 334 6.05 -1.39 -20.43
C GLN A 334 6.46 -2.16 -19.18
N GLN A 335 5.76 -1.86 -18.09
CA GLN A 335 5.69 -2.68 -16.89
C GLN A 335 4.23 -3.12 -16.70
N LEU A 336 4.00 -4.06 -15.78
CA LEU A 336 2.68 -4.61 -15.53
C LEU A 336 2.04 -3.92 -14.32
N ALA A 337 0.74 -3.63 -14.42
CA ALA A 337 -0.08 -3.32 -13.27
C ALA A 337 -0.86 -4.58 -12.87
N ALA A 338 -0.54 -5.16 -11.72
CA ALA A 338 -1.23 -6.32 -11.16
C ALA A 338 -1.97 -5.92 -9.89
N VAL A 339 -3.23 -6.30 -9.77
CA VAL A 339 -4.10 -5.88 -8.66
C VAL A 339 -5.03 -7.01 -8.26
N SER A 340 -5.16 -7.23 -6.95
CA SER A 340 -6.21 -8.09 -6.40
C SER A 340 -7.48 -7.27 -6.23
N ARG A 341 -8.53 -7.63 -6.98
CA ARG A 341 -9.87 -7.03 -6.83
C ARG A 341 -10.69 -7.68 -5.72
N PHE A 342 -10.36 -8.92 -5.35
CA PHE A 342 -11.02 -9.72 -4.33
C PHE A 342 -10.08 -10.87 -3.91
N PRO A 343 -10.12 -11.37 -2.65
CA PRO A 343 -9.45 -12.60 -2.27
C PRO A 343 -9.60 -13.73 -3.31
N GLY A 344 -8.48 -14.24 -3.83
CA GLY A 344 -8.48 -15.31 -4.84
C GLY A 344 -8.79 -14.87 -6.28
N GLN A 345 -8.90 -13.57 -6.53
CA GLN A 345 -9.03 -12.98 -7.86
C GLN A 345 -7.92 -11.96 -8.13
N LEU A 346 -7.42 -11.95 -9.37
CA LEU A 346 -6.36 -11.04 -9.78
C LEU A 346 -6.61 -10.55 -11.20
N ASP A 347 -6.26 -9.30 -11.46
CA ASP A 347 -6.21 -8.72 -12.80
C ASP A 347 -4.79 -8.25 -13.12
N VAL A 348 -4.41 -8.43 -14.38
CA VAL A 348 -3.15 -7.95 -14.94
C VAL A 348 -3.45 -7.05 -16.12
N PHE A 349 -2.89 -5.83 -16.10
CA PHE A 349 -3.07 -4.83 -17.13
C PHE A 349 -1.75 -4.39 -17.76
N VAL A 350 -1.81 -4.09 -19.05
CA VAL A 350 -0.67 -3.62 -19.85
C VAL A 350 -1.16 -2.87 -21.09
N ILE A 351 -0.39 -1.90 -21.57
CA ILE A 351 -0.68 -1.21 -22.84
C ILE A 351 0.00 -1.98 -23.99
N GLY A 352 -0.79 -2.40 -24.98
CA GLY A 352 -0.35 -3.14 -26.16
C GLY A 352 0.41 -2.29 -27.18
N PHE A 353 1.12 -2.94 -28.11
CA PHE A 353 1.73 -2.27 -29.27
C PHE A 353 0.70 -1.56 -30.16
N ASP A 354 -0.54 -2.03 -30.14
CA ASP A 354 -1.69 -1.39 -30.79
C ASP A 354 -2.24 -0.21 -30.00
N ASN A 355 -1.53 0.20 -28.94
CA ASN A 355 -1.89 1.26 -28.01
C ASN A 355 -3.16 0.98 -27.20
N ARG A 356 -3.78 -0.20 -27.26
CA ARG A 356 -4.96 -0.52 -26.43
C ARG A 356 -4.54 -0.97 -25.04
N VAL A 357 -5.41 -0.80 -24.05
CA VAL A 357 -5.23 -1.47 -22.76
C VAL A 357 -5.73 -2.89 -22.88
N TRP A 358 -4.86 -3.84 -22.55
CA TRP A 358 -5.18 -5.26 -22.51
C TRP A 358 -5.27 -5.71 -21.07
N THR A 359 -6.16 -6.67 -20.83
CA THR A 359 -6.30 -7.32 -19.54
C THR A 359 -6.41 -8.84 -19.69
N THR A 360 -5.98 -9.53 -18.65
CA THR A 360 -6.40 -10.89 -18.36
C THR A 360 -6.58 -11.02 -16.85
N PHE A 361 -7.25 -12.08 -16.43
CA PHE A 361 -7.58 -12.27 -15.02
C PHE A 361 -7.44 -13.72 -14.60
N TRP A 362 -7.20 -13.89 -13.30
CA TRP A 362 -7.25 -15.16 -12.59
C TRP A 362 -8.50 -15.21 -11.72
N ASN A 363 -9.13 -16.39 -11.68
CA ASN A 363 -10.18 -16.73 -10.73
C ASN A 363 -9.89 -18.11 -10.13
N GLU A 364 -9.93 -18.26 -8.82
CA GLU A 364 -9.57 -19.53 -8.15
C GLU A 364 -10.34 -20.76 -8.64
N ASN A 365 -11.59 -20.57 -9.10
CA ASN A 365 -12.47 -21.67 -9.49
C ASN A 365 -12.30 -22.09 -10.95
N THR A 366 -11.79 -21.19 -11.80
CA THR A 366 -11.73 -21.40 -13.26
C THR A 366 -10.34 -21.25 -13.85
N GLY A 367 -9.40 -20.70 -13.07
CA GLY A 367 -8.04 -20.45 -13.48
C GLY A 367 -7.87 -19.14 -14.24
N TRP A 368 -6.82 -19.08 -15.07
CA TRP A 368 -6.54 -17.94 -15.94
C TRP A 368 -7.58 -17.89 -17.06
N ASN A 369 -7.99 -16.68 -17.42
CA ASN A 369 -8.77 -16.47 -18.64
C ASN A 369 -8.00 -17.01 -19.85
N ALA A 370 -8.73 -17.55 -20.83
CA ALA A 370 -8.14 -18.28 -21.97
C ALA A 370 -7.32 -17.40 -22.93
N ASP A 371 -7.49 -16.09 -22.89
CA ASP A 371 -6.72 -15.13 -23.68
C ASP A 371 -6.55 -13.81 -22.91
N PHE A 372 -5.56 -13.03 -23.31
CA PHE A 372 -5.62 -11.60 -23.11
C PHE A 372 -6.69 -11.03 -24.03
N PHE A 373 -7.45 -10.06 -23.54
CA PHE A 373 -8.40 -9.34 -24.37
C PHE A 373 -8.19 -7.84 -24.23
N PRO A 374 -8.37 -7.06 -25.30
CA PRO A 374 -8.40 -5.63 -25.18
C PRO A 374 -9.62 -5.28 -24.34
N LEU A 375 -9.44 -4.41 -23.36
CA LEU A 375 -10.56 -3.86 -22.61
C LEU A 375 -11.56 -3.24 -23.61
N PRO A 376 -12.88 -3.36 -23.35
CA PRO A 376 -13.90 -2.98 -24.32
C PRO A 376 -13.77 -1.53 -24.81
N GLY A 377 -14.20 -1.34 -26.05
CA GLY A 377 -14.12 -0.06 -26.75
C GLY A 377 -12.91 0.08 -27.68
N GLY A 378 -12.76 1.28 -28.24
CA GLY A 378 -11.75 1.58 -29.28
C GLY A 378 -10.63 2.53 -28.85
N ALA A 379 -10.53 2.86 -27.54
CA ALA A 379 -9.57 3.85 -27.04
C ALA A 379 -8.12 3.36 -27.15
N VAL A 380 -7.20 4.30 -27.38
CA VAL A 380 -5.76 4.05 -27.57
C VAL A 380 -4.90 5.04 -26.76
N PHE A 381 -3.75 4.57 -26.26
CA PHE A 381 -2.89 5.21 -25.27
C PHE A 381 -1.40 4.99 -25.58
N ASP A 382 -0.53 5.90 -25.16
CA ASP A 382 0.90 5.84 -25.51
C ASP A 382 1.66 4.74 -24.75
N HIS A 383 1.83 3.56 -25.37
CA HIS A 383 2.61 2.46 -24.78
C HIS A 383 4.10 2.79 -24.56
N GLN A 384 4.63 3.88 -25.12
CA GLN A 384 6.04 4.25 -24.94
C GLN A 384 6.26 5.19 -23.76
N LYS A 385 5.20 5.83 -23.26
CA LYS A 385 5.27 6.91 -22.27
C LYS A 385 4.34 6.73 -21.07
N GLN A 386 3.28 5.94 -21.21
CA GLN A 386 2.29 5.75 -20.15
C GLN A 386 2.42 4.38 -19.49
N GLN A 387 2.16 4.36 -18.19
CA GLN A 387 1.83 3.16 -17.42
C GLN A 387 0.38 3.29 -16.93
N LEU A 388 -0.15 2.21 -16.39
CA LEU A 388 -1.53 2.17 -15.91
C LEU A 388 -1.58 2.37 -14.40
N ALA A 389 -2.56 3.13 -13.93
CA ALA A 389 -2.98 3.09 -12.54
C ALA A 389 -4.21 2.19 -12.42
N ALA A 390 -4.11 1.10 -11.68
CA ALA A 390 -5.21 0.18 -11.40
C ALA A 390 -5.46 0.11 -9.89
N VAL A 391 -6.73 0.17 -9.50
CA VAL A 391 -7.11 0.26 -8.09
C VAL A 391 -8.40 -0.49 -7.84
N SER A 392 -8.43 -1.26 -6.76
CA SER A 392 -9.67 -1.84 -6.23
C SER A 392 -10.34 -0.82 -5.32
N ARG A 393 -11.51 -0.32 -5.71
CA ARG A 393 -12.29 0.60 -4.87
C ARG A 393 -13.13 -0.13 -3.82
N PHE A 394 -13.47 -1.39 -4.09
CA PHE A 394 -14.23 -2.27 -3.20
C PHE A 394 -14.05 -3.72 -3.68
N PRO A 395 -14.11 -4.73 -2.79
CA PRO A 395 -14.30 -6.14 -3.18
C PRO A 395 -15.15 -6.34 -4.45
N GLY A 396 -14.54 -6.88 -5.51
CA GLY A 396 -15.24 -7.17 -6.77
C GLY A 396 -15.44 -5.97 -7.71
N GLN A 397 -14.86 -4.80 -7.38
CA GLN A 397 -14.90 -3.60 -8.21
C GLN A 397 -13.50 -3.02 -8.43
N LEU A 398 -13.17 -2.76 -9.69
CA LEU A 398 -11.86 -2.26 -10.10
C LEU A 398 -12.00 -1.11 -11.08
N ASP A 399 -11.08 -0.15 -11.00
CA ASP A 399 -10.92 0.93 -11.97
C ASP A 399 -9.51 0.92 -12.57
N VAL A 400 -9.43 1.28 -13.84
CA VAL A 400 -8.18 1.42 -14.59
C VAL A 400 -8.13 2.81 -15.22
N PHE A 401 -7.05 3.54 -14.95
CA PHE A 401 -6.84 4.89 -15.44
C PHE A 401 -5.57 5.01 -16.28
N VAL A 402 -5.64 5.88 -17.28
CA VAL A 402 -4.51 6.21 -18.17
C VAL A 402 -4.72 7.59 -18.81
N ILE A 403 -3.63 8.31 -19.11
CA ILE A 403 -3.71 9.56 -19.87
C ILE A 403 -3.67 9.24 -21.37
N GLY A 404 -4.69 9.70 -22.11
CA GLY A 404 -4.83 9.53 -23.54
C GLY A 404 -3.90 10.43 -24.38
N PHE A 405 -3.75 10.09 -25.66
CA PHE A 405 -3.06 10.96 -26.64
C PHE A 405 -3.73 12.33 -26.81
N ASP A 406 -5.04 12.40 -26.52
CA ASP A 406 -5.80 13.64 -26.46
C ASP A 406 -5.58 14.41 -25.15
N ASN A 407 -4.60 13.97 -24.35
CA ASN A 407 -4.23 14.52 -23.06
C ASN A 407 -5.33 14.39 -21.98
N ARG A 408 -6.42 13.65 -22.20
CA ARG A 408 -7.46 13.47 -21.18
C ARG A 408 -7.16 12.27 -20.29
N VAL A 409 -7.66 12.27 -19.06
CA VAL A 409 -7.69 11.04 -18.26
C VAL A 409 -8.85 10.19 -18.73
N TRP A 410 -8.56 8.95 -19.10
CA TRP A 410 -9.56 7.95 -19.45
C TRP A 410 -9.68 6.92 -18.36
N THR A 411 -10.90 6.43 -18.16
CA THR A 411 -11.18 5.35 -17.23
C THR A 411 -12.05 4.29 -17.89
N THR A 412 -11.89 3.07 -17.40
CA THR A 412 -12.92 2.03 -17.49
C THR A 412 -12.97 1.30 -16.15
N PHE A 413 -14.00 0.50 -15.93
CA PHE A 413 -14.20 -0.19 -14.67
C PHE A 413 -14.76 -1.59 -14.87
N TRP A 414 -14.47 -2.44 -13.90
CA TRP A 414 -15.06 -3.76 -13.73
C TRP A 414 -16.07 -3.74 -12.59
N ASN A 415 -17.22 -4.37 -12.80
CA ASN A 415 -18.17 -4.72 -11.75
C ASN A 415 -18.49 -6.21 -11.83
N GLU A 416 -18.41 -6.94 -10.73
CA GLU A 416 -18.63 -8.39 -10.71
C GLU A 416 -20.00 -8.84 -11.26
N ASN A 417 -21.04 -7.99 -11.17
CA ASN A 417 -22.38 -8.33 -11.65
C ASN A 417 -22.59 -8.05 -13.15
N THR A 418 -21.85 -7.10 -13.73
CA THR A 418 -22.08 -6.63 -15.11
C THR A 418 -20.88 -6.81 -16.02
N GLY A 419 -19.72 -7.14 -15.47
CA GLY A 419 -18.45 -7.22 -16.16
C GLY A 419 -17.81 -5.85 -16.42
N TRP A 420 -16.93 -5.82 -17.42
CA TRP A 420 -16.27 -4.59 -17.88
C TRP A 420 -17.27 -3.63 -18.48
N ASN A 421 -17.09 -2.33 -18.20
CA ASN A 421 -17.81 -1.30 -18.91
C ASN A 421 -17.57 -1.42 -20.44
N ALA A 422 -18.60 -1.12 -21.22
CA ALA A 422 -18.60 -1.35 -22.67
C ALA A 422 -17.54 -0.53 -23.44
N ASP A 423 -17.10 0.60 -22.87
CA ASP A 423 -16.09 1.47 -23.44
C ASP A 423 -15.17 2.04 -22.36
N PHE A 424 -13.94 2.36 -22.75
CA PHE A 424 -13.20 3.44 -22.09
C PHE A 424 -13.90 4.77 -22.35
N PHE A 425 -14.05 5.58 -21.32
CA PHE A 425 -14.59 6.92 -21.44
C PHE A 425 -13.63 7.94 -20.82
N PRO A 426 -13.53 9.15 -21.41
CA PRO A 426 -12.78 10.21 -20.77
C PRO A 426 -13.53 10.61 -19.50
N LEU A 427 -12.79 10.85 -18.42
CA LEU A 427 -13.38 11.41 -17.23
C LEU A 427 -14.03 12.77 -17.57
N PRO A 428 -15.20 13.08 -16.97
CA PRO A 428 -15.96 14.29 -17.30
C PRO A 428 -15.18 15.60 -17.13
N GLY A 429 -15.67 16.70 -17.71
CA GLY A 429 -15.09 18.05 -17.51
C GLY A 429 -13.99 18.48 -18.50
N GLY A 430 -13.50 17.59 -19.37
CA GLY A 430 -12.68 17.98 -20.53
C GLY A 430 -11.26 18.51 -20.24
N ALA A 431 -10.77 18.36 -19.00
CA ALA A 431 -9.41 18.74 -18.60
C ALA A 431 -8.33 17.95 -19.37
N VAL A 432 -7.16 18.57 -19.57
CA VAL A 432 -6.05 18.01 -20.35
C VAL A 432 -4.71 18.06 -19.59
N PHE A 433 -3.89 17.03 -19.76
CA PHE A 433 -2.71 16.67 -18.99
C PHE A 433 -1.54 16.23 -19.88
N ASP A 434 -0.30 16.30 -19.40
CA ASP A 434 0.87 15.89 -20.18
C ASP A 434 1.04 14.36 -20.20
N HIS A 435 0.51 13.68 -21.22
CA HIS A 435 0.69 12.22 -21.38
C HIS A 435 2.15 11.79 -21.59
N GLN A 436 3.10 12.70 -21.84
CA GLN A 436 4.51 12.34 -22.04
C GLN A 436 5.31 12.38 -20.75
N LYS A 437 4.81 13.08 -19.72
CA LYS A 437 5.55 13.39 -18.48
C LYS A 437 4.82 13.02 -17.20
N GLN A 438 3.50 12.98 -17.23
CA GLN A 438 2.69 12.69 -16.03
C GLN A 438 2.25 11.24 -15.98
N GLN A 439 2.16 10.73 -14.76
CA GLN A 439 1.42 9.52 -14.42
C GLN A 439 0.30 9.91 -13.46
N LEU A 440 -0.62 8.98 -13.23
CA LEU A 440 -1.79 9.20 -12.39
C LEU A 440 -1.54 8.66 -10.99
N ALA A 441 -1.98 9.39 -9.97
CA ALA A 441 -2.17 8.85 -8.63
C ALA A 441 -3.66 8.51 -8.45
N ALA A 442 -3.98 7.26 -8.18
CA ALA A 442 -5.33 6.80 -7.87
C ALA A 442 -5.35 6.15 -6.49
N VAL A 443 -6.31 6.55 -5.64
CA VAL A 443 -6.37 6.11 -4.25
C VAL A 443 -7.81 5.86 -3.82
N SER A 444 -8.04 4.70 -3.20
CA SER A 444 -9.30 4.43 -2.51
C SER A 444 -9.23 5.05 -1.12
N ARG A 445 -10.06 6.06 -0.86
CA ARG A 445 -10.16 6.70 0.46
C ARG A 445 -11.10 5.96 1.41
N PHE A 446 -12.02 5.17 0.84
CA PHE A 446 -13.00 4.35 1.54
C PHE A 446 -13.56 3.30 0.57
N PRO A 447 -14.01 2.12 1.04
CA PRO A 447 -14.88 1.24 0.28
C PRO A 447 -15.92 1.99 -0.61
N GLY A 448 -15.81 1.86 -1.93
CA GLY A 448 -16.72 2.50 -2.90
C GLY A 448 -16.44 3.98 -3.20
N GLN A 449 -15.35 4.55 -2.66
CA GLN A 449 -14.92 5.92 -2.91
C GLN A 449 -13.48 5.97 -3.40
N LEU A 450 -13.28 6.65 -4.53
CA LEU A 450 -11.99 6.74 -5.19
C LEU A 450 -11.71 8.17 -5.62
N ASP A 451 -10.45 8.57 -5.49
CA ASP A 451 -9.94 9.83 -6.02
C ASP A 451 -8.82 9.59 -7.02
N VAL A 452 -8.78 10.43 -8.06
CA VAL A 452 -7.73 10.45 -9.08
C VAL A 452 -7.09 11.83 -9.09
N PHE A 453 -5.76 11.89 -9.12
CA PHE A 453 -4.99 13.14 -9.12
C PHE A 453 -3.95 13.19 -10.23
N VAL A 454 -3.80 14.38 -10.82
CA VAL A 454 -2.80 14.68 -11.87
C VAL A 454 -2.36 16.13 -11.76
N ILE A 455 -1.10 16.42 -12.08
CA ILE A 455 -0.68 17.80 -12.31
C ILE A 455 -1.01 18.19 -13.75
N GLY A 456 -1.84 19.22 -13.92
CA GLY A 456 -2.30 19.74 -15.20
C GLY A 456 -1.21 20.45 -16.00
N LEU A 457 -1.45 20.64 -17.30
CA LEU A 457 -0.59 21.47 -18.16
C LEU A 457 -0.54 22.95 -17.72
N ASP A 458 -1.54 23.38 -16.97
CA ASP A 458 -1.61 24.68 -16.30
C ASP A 458 -0.87 24.69 -14.95
N ASN A 459 -0.13 23.61 -14.65
CA ASN A 459 0.59 23.36 -13.42
C ASN A 459 -0.30 23.24 -12.17
N ARG A 460 -1.64 23.22 -12.27
CA ARG A 460 -2.49 23.01 -11.09
C ARG A 460 -2.60 21.53 -10.77
N VAL A 461 -2.85 21.17 -9.51
CA VAL A 461 -3.31 19.80 -9.23
C VAL A 461 -4.78 19.73 -9.55
N TRP A 462 -5.15 18.76 -10.37
CA TRP A 462 -6.53 18.48 -10.69
C TRP A 462 -6.96 17.18 -10.04
N THR A 463 -8.24 17.10 -9.69
CA THR A 463 -8.85 15.88 -9.18
C THR A 463 -10.24 15.64 -9.77
N THR A 464 -10.62 14.38 -9.76
CA THR A 464 -12.02 13.96 -9.80
C THR A 464 -12.19 12.75 -8.91
N PHE A 465 -13.42 12.45 -8.55
CA PHE A 465 -13.73 11.37 -7.64
C PHE A 465 -14.93 10.57 -8.09
N TRP A 466 -14.91 9.30 -7.74
CA TRP A 466 -16.06 8.41 -7.78
C TRP A 466 -16.64 8.30 -6.38
N ASN A 467 -17.96 8.47 -6.26
CA ASN A 467 -18.67 8.21 -5.02
C ASN A 467 -19.85 7.27 -5.30
N GLU A 468 -19.72 6.03 -4.82
CA GLU A 468 -20.87 5.15 -4.68
C GLU A 468 -21.51 5.44 -3.33
N SER A 469 -22.76 5.94 -3.33
CA SER A 469 -23.56 6.02 -2.10
C SER A 469 -23.94 4.60 -1.68
N LEU A 470 -22.97 3.87 -1.13
CA LEU A 470 -23.27 2.74 -0.28
C LEU A 470 -24.06 3.33 0.88
N GLU A 471 -25.22 2.76 1.22
CA GLU A 471 -25.74 2.99 2.57
C GLU A 471 -24.56 2.76 3.53
N PRO A 472 -24.30 3.67 4.49
CA PRO A 472 -23.04 3.70 5.22
C PRO A 472 -22.71 2.28 5.64
N MET A 473 -21.65 1.71 5.05
CA MET A 473 -21.03 0.50 5.56
C MET A 473 -20.88 0.77 7.05
N PRO A 474 -21.55 0.00 7.92
CA PRO A 474 -21.64 0.38 9.31
C PRO A 474 -20.21 0.52 9.81
N ARG A 475 -19.86 1.71 10.30
CA ARG A 475 -18.62 1.88 11.08
C ARG A 475 -18.59 0.73 12.06
N LEU A 476 -17.41 0.12 12.21
CA LEU A 476 -17.19 -0.95 13.19
C LEU A 476 -17.89 -0.52 14.47
N SER A 477 -18.90 -1.28 14.88
CA SER A 477 -19.79 -0.88 15.97
C SER A 477 -20.40 -2.11 16.61
N ILE A 478 -20.64 -1.99 17.90
CA ILE A 478 -21.38 -2.98 18.65
C ILE A 478 -22.52 -2.29 19.39
N THR A 479 -23.67 -2.96 19.48
CA THR A 479 -24.80 -2.55 20.32
C THR A 479 -25.09 -3.61 21.34
N LEU A 480 -25.41 -3.18 22.56
CA LEU A 480 -25.73 -4.08 23.68
C LEU A 480 -27.22 -4.06 23.97
N ARG A 481 -27.78 -5.24 24.22
CA ARG A 481 -29.16 -5.39 24.69
C ARG A 481 -29.26 -6.45 25.77
N ALA A 482 -29.78 -6.08 26.94
CA ALA A 482 -30.17 -7.07 27.94
C ALA A 482 -31.42 -7.81 27.47
N ILE A 483 -31.35 -9.15 27.45
CA ILE A 483 -32.46 -10.02 27.07
C ILE A 483 -32.65 -11.14 28.10
N THR A 484 -33.89 -11.62 28.21
CA THR A 484 -34.22 -12.83 28.97
C THR A 484 -34.81 -13.84 28.00
N VAL A 485 -34.19 -15.00 27.90
CA VAL A 485 -34.65 -16.09 27.04
C VAL A 485 -35.34 -17.13 27.91
N SER A 486 -36.63 -17.39 27.64
CA SER A 486 -37.46 -18.31 28.40
C SER A 486 -36.84 -19.71 28.41
N GLY A 487 -36.51 -20.22 29.60
CA GLY A 487 -35.87 -21.54 29.77
C GLY A 487 -34.34 -21.56 29.67
N GLU A 488 -33.70 -20.47 29.23
CA GLU A 488 -32.23 -20.42 29.02
C GLU A 488 -31.50 -19.44 29.96
N GLY A 489 -32.18 -18.39 30.44
CA GLY A 489 -31.65 -17.43 31.41
C GLY A 489 -31.55 -16.00 30.88
N ARG A 490 -30.72 -15.19 31.53
CA ARG A 490 -30.46 -13.78 31.19
C ARG A 490 -29.17 -13.67 30.38
N PHE A 491 -29.16 -12.80 29.37
CA PHE A 491 -28.01 -12.56 28.51
C PHE A 491 -27.84 -11.07 28.22
N ILE A 492 -26.61 -10.67 27.94
CA ILE A 492 -26.31 -9.47 27.15
C ILE A 492 -26.09 -9.95 25.72
N GLU A 493 -27.00 -9.58 24.83
CA GLU A 493 -26.83 -9.80 23.39
C GLU A 493 -25.99 -8.64 22.84
N VAL A 494 -24.91 -9.01 22.16
CA VAL A 494 -23.98 -8.11 21.48
C VAL A 494 -24.17 -8.29 20.00
N SER A 495 -24.66 -7.25 19.32
CA SER A 495 -24.75 -7.23 17.86
C SER A 495 -23.62 -6.37 17.31
N GLY A 496 -22.79 -6.96 16.46
CA GLY A 496 -21.68 -6.26 15.81
C GLY A 496 -21.92 -6.08 14.32
N LEU A 497 -21.47 -4.93 13.80
CA LEU A 497 -21.54 -4.57 12.39
C LEU A 497 -20.19 -3.99 11.94
N GLY A 498 -19.80 -4.27 10.69
CA GLY A 498 -18.62 -3.67 10.07
C GLY A 498 -17.29 -4.34 10.40
N PHE A 499 -17.31 -5.58 10.93
CA PHE A 499 -16.11 -6.38 11.20
C PHE A 499 -15.59 -7.02 9.90
N THR A 500 -14.31 -7.38 9.82
CA THR A 500 -13.76 -8.05 8.63
C THR A 500 -14.53 -9.36 8.37
N PRO A 501 -15.15 -9.55 7.18
CA PRO A 501 -16.00 -10.71 6.90
C PRO A 501 -15.30 -12.05 7.04
N GLY A 502 -15.93 -13.01 7.72
CA GLY A 502 -15.38 -14.35 7.94
C GLY A 502 -14.09 -14.39 8.78
N LYS A 503 -13.81 -13.33 9.55
CA LYS A 503 -12.62 -13.24 10.42
C LYS A 503 -13.00 -13.27 11.89
N ASN A 504 -12.00 -13.55 12.71
CA ASN A 504 -12.18 -13.68 14.14
C ASN A 504 -12.47 -12.31 14.78
N VAL A 505 -13.39 -12.34 15.73
CA VAL A 505 -13.72 -11.25 16.64
C VAL A 505 -13.40 -11.74 18.04
N LYS A 506 -12.58 -10.98 18.76
CA LYS A 506 -12.33 -11.16 20.19
C LYS A 506 -13.26 -10.24 20.96
N LEU A 507 -14.02 -10.78 21.90
CA LEU A 507 -15.02 -10.06 22.69
C LEU A 507 -14.65 -10.10 24.17
N GLY A 508 -14.10 -9.00 24.71
CA GLY A 508 -13.89 -8.82 26.14
C GLY A 508 -15.11 -8.17 26.79
N TYR A 509 -15.52 -8.65 27.98
CA TYR A 509 -16.67 -8.08 28.68
C TYR A 509 -16.50 -7.97 30.19
N ASP A 510 -17.17 -6.97 30.75
CA ASP A 510 -17.37 -6.74 32.17
C ASP A 510 -18.86 -6.44 32.44
N VAL A 511 -19.55 -7.37 33.09
CA VAL A 511 -20.94 -7.18 33.55
C VAL A 511 -20.93 -6.94 35.05
N PHE A 512 -21.59 -5.89 35.54
CA PHE A 512 -21.51 -5.49 36.94
C PHE A 512 -22.87 -5.10 37.54
N SER A 513 -22.97 -5.21 38.87
CA SER A 513 -24.11 -4.80 39.69
C SER A 513 -23.75 -3.62 40.62
N GLY A 514 -24.71 -2.73 40.86
CA GLY A 514 -24.47 -1.43 41.51
C GLY A 514 -25.10 -1.34 42.90
N GLY A 515 -24.24 -1.32 43.93
CA GLY A 515 -24.58 -0.96 45.33
C GLY A 515 -23.78 -1.71 46.40
N GLY A 516 -22.50 -1.33 46.63
CA GLY A 516 -21.55 -2.06 47.51
C GLY A 516 -20.56 -2.92 46.72
N PRO A 517 -19.48 -3.49 47.32
CA PRO A 517 -18.26 -3.92 46.61
C PRO A 517 -18.62 -4.67 45.33
N THR A 518 -18.32 -4.04 44.20
CA THR A 518 -18.96 -4.33 42.91
C THR A 518 -18.74 -5.79 42.55
N THR A 519 -19.82 -6.53 42.33
CA THR A 519 -19.71 -7.90 41.84
C THR A 519 -19.58 -7.82 40.33
N HIS A 520 -18.39 -8.13 39.81
CA HIS A 520 -18.08 -8.14 38.39
C HIS A 520 -18.12 -9.57 37.84
N GLN A 521 -18.63 -9.73 36.64
CA GLN A 521 -18.46 -10.91 35.81
C GLN A 521 -17.63 -10.53 34.59
N LEU A 522 -16.36 -10.91 34.62
CA LEU A 522 -15.40 -10.70 33.55
C LEU A 522 -15.29 -11.95 32.66
N GLY A 523 -15.01 -11.75 31.38
CA GLY A 523 -14.66 -12.85 30.49
C GLY A 523 -14.23 -12.38 29.11
N GLU A 524 -13.73 -13.33 28.32
CA GLU A 524 -13.37 -13.14 26.92
C GLU A 524 -13.96 -14.30 26.11
N ASP A 525 -14.58 -13.96 24.98
CA ASP A 525 -15.05 -14.93 24.00
C ASP A 525 -14.39 -14.66 22.63
N SER A 526 -14.29 -15.69 21.80
CA SER A 526 -13.81 -15.58 20.42
C SER A 526 -14.77 -16.31 19.49
N PHE A 527 -15.11 -15.67 18.38
CA PHE A 527 -15.99 -16.21 17.34
C PHE A 527 -15.67 -15.57 15.99
N THR A 528 -16.30 -16.03 14.91
CA THR A 528 -16.09 -15.49 13.57
C THR A 528 -17.29 -14.64 13.15
N SER A 529 -17.05 -13.51 12.49
CA SER A 529 -18.10 -12.73 11.81
C SER A 529 -18.67 -13.50 10.62
N ASP A 530 -19.89 -13.15 10.20
CA ASP A 530 -20.49 -13.73 9.00
C ASP A 530 -19.86 -13.18 7.70
N SER A 531 -20.37 -13.64 6.56
CA SER A 531 -19.91 -13.22 5.23
C SER A 531 -20.12 -11.75 4.91
N GLU A 532 -20.89 -11.03 5.73
CA GLU A 532 -21.16 -9.59 5.62
C GLU A 532 -20.47 -8.79 6.73
N GLY A 533 -19.62 -9.41 7.55
CA GLY A 533 -18.92 -8.73 8.63
C GLY A 533 -19.80 -8.41 9.84
N ARG A 534 -20.89 -9.16 10.04
CA ARG A 534 -21.82 -8.99 11.15
C ARG A 534 -21.71 -10.15 12.13
N PHE A 535 -22.17 -9.93 13.35
CA PHE A 535 -22.36 -11.01 14.32
C PHE A 535 -23.45 -10.69 15.33
N ALA A 536 -23.99 -11.74 15.94
CA ALA A 536 -24.79 -11.65 17.15
C ALA A 536 -24.27 -12.69 18.15
N HIS A 537 -23.74 -12.23 19.29
CA HIS A 537 -23.16 -13.08 20.32
C HIS A 537 -23.85 -12.85 21.66
N ARG A 538 -23.95 -13.87 22.50
CA ARG A 538 -24.67 -13.79 23.78
C ARG A 538 -23.76 -14.08 24.96
N ILE A 539 -23.56 -13.08 25.80
CA ILE A 539 -22.86 -13.22 27.07
C ILE A 539 -23.90 -13.64 28.12
N ARG A 540 -23.77 -14.86 28.68
CA ARG A 540 -24.66 -15.34 29.75
C ARG A 540 -24.42 -14.53 31.03
N VAL A 541 -25.48 -13.98 31.62
CA VAL A 541 -25.41 -13.22 32.88
C VAL A 541 -25.66 -14.16 34.05
N ASN A 542 -24.62 -14.37 34.87
CA ASN A 542 -24.67 -15.21 36.07
C ASN A 542 -24.89 -14.39 37.36
N LEU A 543 -24.80 -13.06 37.28
CA LEU A 543 -25.09 -12.17 38.41
C LEU A 543 -26.58 -12.19 38.77
N THR A 544 -26.88 -12.09 40.06
CA THR A 544 -28.26 -12.04 40.58
C THR A 544 -28.98 -10.75 40.20
N GLU A 545 -28.27 -9.61 40.22
CA GLU A 545 -28.70 -8.29 39.76
C GLU A 545 -27.69 -7.73 38.75
N ILE A 546 -28.13 -6.84 37.85
CA ILE A 546 -27.24 -6.13 36.91
C ILE A 546 -27.54 -4.63 36.98
N SER A 547 -26.50 -3.81 36.97
CA SER A 547 -26.60 -2.35 36.83
C SER A 547 -26.00 -1.83 35.54
N GLY A 548 -25.16 -2.63 34.86
CA GLY A 548 -24.62 -2.29 33.56
C GLY A 548 -23.68 -3.36 33.01
N ALA A 549 -23.22 -3.14 31.79
CA ALA A 549 -22.17 -3.93 31.16
C ALA A 549 -21.26 -3.04 30.31
N GLN A 550 -19.98 -3.36 30.26
CA GLN A 550 -19.02 -2.83 29.29
C GLN A 550 -18.51 -3.97 28.43
N VAL A 551 -18.51 -3.79 27.12
CA VAL A 551 -18.05 -4.80 26.17
C VAL A 551 -17.11 -4.15 25.17
N GLN A 552 -15.99 -4.79 24.89
CA GLN A 552 -15.05 -4.45 23.83
C GLN A 552 -15.05 -5.58 22.80
N ALA A 553 -15.29 -5.26 21.55
CA ALA A 553 -15.11 -6.18 20.43
C ALA A 553 -13.91 -5.72 19.59
N THR A 554 -12.97 -6.62 19.37
CA THR A 554 -11.76 -6.40 18.56
C THR A 554 -11.84 -7.27 17.32
N ASP A 555 -11.76 -6.64 16.16
CA ASP A 555 -11.55 -7.33 14.89
C ASP A 555 -10.08 -7.76 14.80
N GLU A 556 -9.80 -9.06 14.87
CA GLU A 556 -8.42 -9.56 14.88
C GLU A 556 -7.71 -9.39 13.54
N ALA A 557 -8.44 -9.20 12.43
CA ALA A 557 -7.83 -9.00 11.11
C ALA A 557 -7.37 -7.56 10.89
N SER A 558 -8.13 -6.58 11.39
CA SER A 558 -7.78 -5.16 11.30
C SER A 558 -7.08 -4.62 12.56
N ASN A 559 -7.12 -5.37 13.66
CA ASN A 559 -6.69 -4.98 15.00
C ASN A 559 -7.40 -3.71 15.53
N VAL A 560 -8.59 -3.41 15.02
CA VAL A 560 -9.43 -2.29 15.46
C VAL A 560 -10.41 -2.77 16.53
N ALA A 561 -10.50 -2.03 17.63
CA ALA A 561 -11.39 -2.34 18.74
C ALA A 561 -12.49 -1.28 18.92
N VAL A 562 -13.69 -1.72 19.28
CA VAL A 562 -14.84 -0.85 19.57
C VAL A 562 -15.49 -1.26 20.87
N THR A 563 -15.95 -0.27 21.62
CA THR A 563 -16.55 -0.47 22.93
C THR A 563 -17.99 0.02 22.96
N ALA A 564 -18.83 -0.67 23.73
CA ALA A 564 -20.16 -0.22 24.08
C ALA A 564 -20.46 -0.50 25.55
N SER A 565 -21.37 0.29 26.10
CA SER A 565 -21.85 0.16 27.47
C SER A 565 -23.36 0.10 27.48
N LEU A 566 -23.92 -0.67 28.42
CA LEU A 566 -25.35 -0.79 28.69
C LEU A 566 -25.68 -0.26 30.07
#